data_AF-A0A962GT79-F1
#
_entry.id   AF-A0A962GT79-F1
#
_cell.length_a   1.000
_cell.length_b   1.000
_cell.length_c   1.000
_cell.angle_alpha   90.00
_cell.angle_beta   90.00
_cell.angle_gamma   90.00
#
_symmetry.space_group_name_H-M   'P 1'
#
loop_
_entity.id
_entity.type
_entity.pdbx_description
1 polymer ?
#
loop_
_entity_poly.entity_id
_entity_poly.type
_entity_poly.pdbx_seq_one_letter_code
_entity_poly.pdbx_strand_id
1 'polypeptide(L)'
;MSLREDIRKAALEYHKEFPPGKVKVVATKALTTAKDLALAYSPGVAAPCEEIEKDPSTASLYTARGNLVAVITNGTAVLGLGDIGPLAAKPVMEGKGVLFKKFAGVDVFDIEIDEKDPDKLIDIIASLEPTFGGINLEDIKSPECFYIEEKLKNRLKIPVFHDDQHGTAIITATAVINALKIINKDISKVKLVTSGAGAAGMACLDLLVDLGMKVENIIVSDSKGVLYQERSDIEKGSKKEKYAHGVKNITLPDALVGADIFLGVSVAGVLTAEMIMPMAKDPIILALANPVPEIMPDVALEARPDAIIATGRSDFPNQVNNVLCFPYIFRGTLDVGAPIINDEMKKACVYALAELAQKETSDVGAQAFGGEAKSFGRDYLIPQPFDPRILLYVAPAVAQAAMDSGVATRPIENMQDYKDKLSYFVFKSGLMMKPVFDKARQNPKTVVYAEGEDERVLRAVRTVLDDNLARPILIGRPEVVQSRINRIGLDLV
;
A
#
# COMPACT_ATOMS: atom_id res chain seq x y z
N MET A 1 -35.07 2.70 -7.12
CA MET A 1 -33.76 2.59 -7.79
C MET A 1 -32.87 1.74 -6.91
N SER A 2 -32.08 0.85 -7.50
CA SER A 2 -31.19 0.00 -6.69
C SER A 2 -30.01 0.83 -6.16
N LEU A 3 -29.45 0.47 -4.99
CA LEU A 3 -28.26 1.11 -4.40
C LEU A 3 -27.10 1.26 -5.43
N ARG A 4 -27.00 0.32 -6.38
CA ARG A 4 -25.99 0.32 -7.46
C ARG A 4 -26.24 1.40 -8.52
N GLU A 5 -27.49 1.69 -8.85
CA GLU A 5 -27.85 2.78 -9.77
C GLU A 5 -27.57 4.15 -9.15
N ASP A 6 -27.83 4.29 -7.85
CA ASP A 6 -27.57 5.52 -7.11
C ASP A 6 -26.06 5.81 -7.01
N ILE A 7 -25.23 4.80 -6.72
CA ILE A 7 -23.76 4.93 -6.72
C ILE A 7 -23.23 5.28 -8.11
N ARG A 8 -23.74 4.64 -9.18
CA ARG A 8 -23.31 4.95 -10.55
C ARG A 8 -23.60 6.41 -10.90
N LYS A 9 -24.81 6.89 -10.60
CA LYS A 9 -25.18 8.29 -10.86
C LYS A 9 -24.32 9.25 -10.05
N ALA A 10 -24.12 9.00 -8.76
CA ALA A 10 -23.27 9.80 -7.90
C ALA A 10 -21.82 9.86 -8.42
N ALA A 11 -21.25 8.74 -8.85
CA ALA A 11 -19.91 8.68 -9.41
C ALA A 11 -19.78 9.50 -10.70
N LEU A 12 -20.78 9.47 -11.59
CA LEU A 12 -20.77 10.25 -12.82
C LEU A 12 -20.91 11.75 -12.56
N GLU A 13 -21.78 12.15 -11.62
CA GLU A 13 -21.91 13.56 -11.21
C GLU A 13 -20.62 14.07 -10.56
N TYR A 14 -20.00 13.29 -9.67
CA TYR A 14 -18.72 13.63 -9.02
C TYR A 14 -17.60 13.94 -10.03
N HIS A 15 -17.51 13.22 -11.15
CA HIS A 15 -16.48 13.49 -12.18
C HIS A 15 -16.84 14.63 -13.14
N LYS A 16 -18.13 14.99 -13.24
CA LYS A 16 -18.63 16.06 -14.11
C LYS A 16 -18.69 17.42 -13.42
N GLU A 17 -18.74 17.45 -12.09
CA GLU A 17 -18.77 18.67 -11.29
C GLU A 17 -17.63 19.60 -11.70
N PHE A 18 -17.90 20.91 -11.79
CA PHE A 18 -16.92 21.85 -12.33
C PHE A 18 -15.82 22.18 -11.30
N PRO A 19 -14.53 22.16 -11.70
CA PRO A 19 -14.02 21.76 -13.01
C PRO A 19 -14.02 20.23 -13.19
N PRO A 20 -14.37 19.69 -14.38
CA PRO A 20 -14.43 18.24 -14.60
C PRO A 20 -13.09 17.53 -14.36
N GLY A 21 -13.18 16.24 -14.04
CA GLY A 21 -12.01 15.43 -13.66
C GLY A 21 -11.62 15.64 -12.20
N LYS A 22 -10.49 15.05 -11.80
CA LYS A 22 -10.07 15.01 -10.38
C LYS A 22 -8.74 15.70 -10.11
N VAL A 23 -8.05 16.16 -11.15
CA VAL A 23 -6.70 16.71 -11.09
C VAL A 23 -6.63 18.10 -11.71
N LYS A 24 -5.74 18.93 -11.19
CA LYS A 24 -5.39 20.24 -11.77
C LYS A 24 -3.95 20.59 -11.43
N VAL A 25 -3.29 21.36 -12.30
CA VAL A 25 -1.96 21.90 -12.03
C VAL A 25 -2.08 23.23 -11.29
N VAL A 26 -1.33 23.37 -10.19
CA VAL A 26 -1.29 24.59 -9.38
C VAL A 26 0.17 25.00 -9.17
N ALA A 27 0.49 26.28 -9.40
CA ALA A 27 1.81 26.81 -9.13
C ALA A 27 2.12 26.78 -7.62
N THR A 28 3.32 26.32 -7.26
CA THR A 28 3.77 26.24 -5.86
C THR A 28 4.39 27.55 -5.35
N LYS A 29 4.78 28.45 -6.27
CA LYS A 29 5.35 29.77 -5.98
C LYS A 29 4.34 30.84 -6.39
N ALA A 30 4.28 31.93 -5.61
CA ALA A 30 3.44 33.07 -5.96
C ALA A 30 3.92 33.70 -7.28
N LEU A 31 2.97 34.15 -8.10
CA LEU A 31 3.23 34.85 -9.36
C LEU A 31 2.39 36.12 -9.39
N THR A 32 2.72 37.06 -8.49
CA THR A 32 1.90 38.26 -8.22
C THR A 32 2.59 39.57 -8.56
N THR A 33 3.93 39.54 -8.72
CA THR A 33 4.74 40.73 -8.99
C THR A 33 5.65 40.53 -10.20
N ALA A 34 6.18 41.63 -10.74
CA ALA A 34 7.19 41.58 -11.82
C ALA A 34 8.47 40.84 -11.37
N LYS A 35 8.83 40.94 -10.08
CA LYS A 35 9.94 40.17 -9.51
C LYS A 35 9.64 38.67 -9.53
N ASP A 36 8.42 38.27 -9.16
CA ASP A 36 8.01 36.87 -9.20
C ASP A 36 8.08 36.32 -10.63
N LEU A 37 7.62 37.10 -11.62
CA LEU A 37 7.70 36.73 -13.04
C LEU A 37 9.14 36.57 -13.51
N ALA A 38 10.02 37.51 -13.15
CA ALA A 38 11.43 37.46 -13.51
C ALA A 38 12.19 36.30 -12.86
N LEU A 39 11.71 35.78 -11.72
CA LEU A 39 12.28 34.60 -11.05
C LEU A 39 11.69 33.28 -11.58
N ALA A 40 10.39 33.25 -11.83
CA ALA A 40 9.69 32.07 -12.34
C ALA A 40 9.99 31.79 -13.83
N TYR A 41 10.36 32.82 -14.58
CA TYR A 41 10.67 32.74 -15.99
C TYR A 41 11.89 33.61 -16.34
N SER A 42 11.96 34.13 -17.55
CA SER A 42 13.10 34.93 -17.99
C SER A 42 13.21 36.27 -17.24
N PRO A 43 14.43 36.69 -16.87
CA PRO A 43 15.71 36.01 -17.09
C PRO A 43 16.11 35.00 -15.99
N GLY A 44 15.46 34.99 -14.83
CA GLY A 44 15.91 34.25 -13.64
C GLY A 44 15.91 32.74 -13.78
N VAL A 45 15.01 32.17 -14.59
CA VAL A 45 14.95 30.72 -14.86
C VAL A 45 16.21 30.17 -15.52
N ALA A 46 17.06 31.01 -16.11
CA ALA A 46 18.35 30.57 -16.68
C ALA A 46 19.30 29.99 -15.61
N ALA A 47 19.31 30.56 -14.41
CA ALA A 47 20.21 30.12 -13.33
C ALA A 47 20.01 28.64 -12.94
N PRO A 48 18.79 28.14 -12.62
CA PRO A 48 18.61 26.71 -12.36
C PRO A 48 18.88 25.83 -13.59
N CYS A 49 18.67 26.31 -14.82
CA CYS A 49 19.03 25.56 -16.03
C CYS A 49 20.55 25.35 -16.13
N GLU A 50 21.35 26.41 -15.92
CA GLU A 50 22.82 26.31 -15.92
C GLU A 50 23.34 25.40 -14.80
N GLU A 51 22.72 25.41 -13.63
CA GLU A 51 23.10 24.50 -12.53
C GLU A 51 22.79 23.04 -12.87
N ILE A 52 21.64 22.75 -13.50
CA ILE A 52 21.28 21.40 -13.95
C ILE A 52 22.18 20.93 -15.11
N GLU A 53 22.57 21.83 -16.01
CA GLU A 53 23.53 21.51 -17.08
C GLU A 53 24.90 21.09 -16.50
N LYS A 54 25.37 21.78 -15.45
CA LYS A 54 26.62 21.45 -14.74
C LYS A 54 26.51 20.14 -13.96
N ASP A 55 25.41 19.94 -13.25
CA ASP A 55 25.13 18.74 -12.48
C ASP A 55 23.66 18.30 -12.63
N PRO A 56 23.38 17.31 -13.50
CA PRO A 56 22.02 16.82 -13.74
C PRO A 56 21.30 16.30 -12.48
N SER A 57 22.02 15.92 -11.42
CA SER A 57 21.40 15.43 -10.18
C SER A 57 20.61 16.52 -9.44
N THR A 58 21.00 17.78 -9.63
CA THR A 58 20.35 18.96 -9.04
C THR A 58 18.98 19.26 -9.63
N ALA A 59 18.58 18.58 -10.71
CA ALA A 59 17.21 18.66 -11.24
C ALA A 59 16.16 18.32 -10.17
N SER A 60 16.49 17.44 -9.23
CA SER A 60 15.64 17.10 -8.08
C SER A 60 15.48 18.22 -7.05
N LEU A 61 16.41 19.19 -7.02
CA LEU A 61 16.41 20.35 -6.11
C LEU A 61 15.66 21.53 -6.71
N TYR A 62 15.89 21.81 -8.00
CA TYR A 62 15.40 23.02 -8.66
C TYR A 62 14.09 22.83 -9.43
N THR A 63 13.59 21.59 -9.54
CA THR A 63 12.34 21.29 -10.25
C THR A 63 11.42 20.39 -9.40
N ALA A 64 10.20 20.18 -9.88
CA ALA A 64 9.27 19.24 -9.25
C ALA A 64 9.70 17.76 -9.37
N ARG A 65 10.72 17.45 -10.20
CA ARG A 65 11.20 16.08 -10.49
C ARG A 65 11.36 15.22 -9.23
N GLY A 66 11.93 15.78 -8.15
CA GLY A 66 12.17 15.04 -6.91
C GLY A 66 10.92 14.53 -6.18
N ASN A 67 9.74 15.06 -6.50
CA ASN A 67 8.46 14.70 -5.90
C ASN A 67 7.40 14.24 -6.92
N LEU A 68 7.75 14.20 -8.22
CA LEU A 68 6.82 13.96 -9.31
C LEU A 68 6.90 12.52 -9.81
N VAL A 69 5.78 11.80 -9.77
CA VAL A 69 5.64 10.43 -10.27
C VAL A 69 4.76 10.41 -11.52
N ALA A 70 5.14 9.63 -12.53
CA ALA A 70 4.25 9.32 -13.65
C ALA A 70 3.40 8.11 -13.29
N VAL A 71 2.08 8.23 -13.33
CA VAL A 71 1.18 7.07 -13.34
C VAL A 71 0.89 6.74 -14.80
N ILE A 72 1.46 5.63 -15.29
CA ILE A 72 1.45 5.29 -16.71
C ILE A 72 0.63 4.02 -16.95
N THR A 73 -0.25 4.09 -17.94
CA THR A 73 -1.03 2.94 -18.43
C THR A 73 -1.14 2.99 -19.96
N ASN A 74 -1.43 1.84 -20.58
CA ASN A 74 -1.97 1.78 -21.94
C ASN A 74 -3.45 1.33 -21.99
N GLY A 75 -4.10 1.19 -20.83
CA GLY A 75 -5.53 0.88 -20.71
C GLY A 75 -5.90 -0.55 -21.11
N THR A 76 -4.94 -1.48 -21.12
CA THR A 76 -5.15 -2.86 -21.58
C THR A 76 -5.69 -3.82 -20.51
N ALA A 77 -5.64 -3.44 -19.23
CA ALA A 77 -6.14 -4.25 -18.11
C ALA A 77 -6.78 -3.40 -17.01
N VAL A 78 -7.68 -2.48 -17.37
CA VAL A 78 -8.26 -1.52 -16.42
C VAL A 78 -9.22 -2.22 -15.47
N LEU A 79 -8.83 -2.36 -14.20
CA LEU A 79 -9.64 -3.02 -13.17
C LEU A 79 -10.15 -4.41 -13.65
N GLY A 80 -11.42 -4.72 -13.43
CA GLY A 80 -12.10 -5.90 -14.00
C GLY A 80 -12.74 -5.66 -15.38
N LEU A 81 -12.44 -4.53 -16.04
CA LEU A 81 -13.05 -4.15 -17.33
C LEU A 81 -12.24 -4.64 -18.54
N GLY A 82 -10.96 -4.97 -18.34
CA GLY A 82 -10.06 -5.45 -19.39
C GLY A 82 -9.51 -4.32 -20.27
N ASP A 83 -9.30 -4.63 -21.55
CA ASP A 83 -8.79 -3.68 -22.54
C ASP A 83 -9.91 -2.72 -23.00
N ILE A 84 -9.99 -1.57 -22.33
CA ILE A 84 -10.95 -0.49 -22.65
C ILE A 84 -10.27 0.72 -23.30
N GLY A 85 -8.94 0.65 -23.49
CA GLY A 85 -8.12 1.68 -24.09
C GLY A 85 -7.76 2.84 -23.15
N PRO A 86 -6.78 3.66 -23.55
CA PRO A 86 -6.18 4.69 -22.70
C PRO A 86 -7.17 5.77 -22.24
N LEU A 87 -8.04 6.27 -23.13
CA LEU A 87 -9.01 7.32 -22.78
C LEU A 87 -10.00 6.87 -21.70
N ALA A 88 -10.46 5.62 -21.76
CA ALA A 88 -11.38 5.08 -20.76
C ALA A 88 -10.67 4.72 -19.44
N ALA A 89 -9.34 4.53 -19.46
CA ALA A 89 -8.51 4.33 -18.28
C ALA A 89 -8.28 5.62 -17.48
N LYS A 90 -8.33 6.79 -18.14
CA LYS A 90 -8.00 8.10 -17.56
C LYS A 90 -8.65 8.38 -16.20
N PRO A 91 -9.97 8.14 -15.97
CA PRO A 91 -10.54 8.34 -14.65
C PRO A 91 -9.86 7.50 -13.57
N VAL A 92 -9.41 6.28 -13.86
CA VAL A 92 -8.69 5.46 -12.86
C VAL A 92 -7.34 6.07 -12.54
N MET A 93 -6.59 6.52 -13.55
CA MET A 93 -5.26 7.12 -13.40
C MET A 93 -5.30 8.45 -12.65
N GLU A 94 -6.25 9.34 -12.96
CA GLU A 94 -6.49 10.56 -12.17
C GLU A 94 -6.79 10.22 -10.70
N GLY A 95 -7.54 9.13 -10.48
CA GLY A 95 -7.83 8.61 -9.15
C GLY A 95 -6.55 8.25 -8.39
N LYS A 96 -5.64 7.48 -9.01
CA LYS A 96 -4.32 7.15 -8.44
C LYS A 96 -3.53 8.42 -8.09
N GLY A 97 -3.52 9.42 -8.97
CA GLY A 97 -2.89 10.71 -8.72
C GLY A 97 -3.42 11.42 -7.46
N VAL A 98 -4.74 11.44 -7.28
CA VAL A 98 -5.37 11.98 -6.07
C VAL A 98 -4.93 11.22 -4.81
N LEU A 99 -4.85 9.89 -4.88
CA LEU A 99 -4.46 9.06 -3.74
C LEU A 99 -2.98 9.28 -3.36
N PHE A 100 -2.06 9.30 -4.33
CA PHE A 100 -0.66 9.68 -4.11
C PHE A 100 -0.54 11.03 -3.40
N LYS A 101 -1.25 12.04 -3.90
CA LYS A 101 -1.19 13.39 -3.34
C LYS A 101 -1.80 13.47 -1.95
N LYS A 102 -2.94 12.82 -1.74
CA LYS A 102 -3.68 12.86 -0.47
C LYS A 102 -2.95 12.14 0.66
N PHE A 103 -2.41 10.95 0.39
CA PHE A 103 -1.85 10.09 1.42
C PHE A 103 -0.37 10.30 1.68
N ALA A 104 0.39 10.70 0.65
CA ALA A 104 1.84 10.80 0.74
C ALA A 104 2.41 12.15 0.29
N GLY A 105 1.58 13.08 -0.19
CA GLY A 105 2.03 14.38 -0.67
C GLY A 105 2.81 14.34 -1.99
N VAL A 106 2.84 13.18 -2.66
CA VAL A 106 3.53 12.95 -3.94
C VAL A 106 2.71 13.59 -5.06
N ASP A 107 3.38 14.35 -5.93
CA ASP A 107 2.76 14.94 -7.10
C ASP A 107 2.74 13.92 -8.24
N VAL A 108 1.67 13.94 -9.04
CA VAL A 108 1.48 12.96 -10.11
C VAL A 108 1.06 13.63 -11.40
N PHE A 109 1.61 13.16 -12.51
CA PHE A 109 0.95 13.23 -13.81
C PHE A 109 0.51 11.82 -14.23
N ASP A 110 -0.77 11.69 -14.53
CA ASP A 110 -1.33 10.56 -15.24
C ASP A 110 -1.00 10.65 -16.75
N ILE A 111 -0.52 9.56 -17.31
CA ILE A 111 -0.13 9.45 -18.72
C ILE A 111 -0.73 8.17 -19.31
N GLU A 112 -1.78 8.34 -20.10
CA GLU A 112 -2.41 7.25 -20.84
C GLU A 112 -1.82 7.17 -22.26
N ILE A 113 -1.06 6.12 -22.55
CA ILE A 113 -0.34 5.94 -23.82
C ILE A 113 -1.16 5.01 -24.74
N ASP A 114 -1.50 5.47 -25.94
CA ASP A 114 -2.16 4.66 -26.97
C ASP A 114 -1.13 3.83 -27.78
N GLU A 115 -0.44 2.92 -27.10
CA GLU A 115 0.51 1.99 -27.71
C GLU A 115 0.38 0.60 -27.07
N LYS A 116 0.26 -0.43 -27.92
CA LYS A 116 0.06 -1.82 -27.53
C LYS A 116 1.29 -2.69 -27.79
N ASP A 117 2.23 -2.22 -28.59
CA ASP A 117 3.53 -2.87 -28.77
C ASP A 117 4.40 -2.65 -27.52
N PRO A 118 4.82 -3.72 -26.81
CA PRO A 118 5.58 -3.56 -25.58
C PRO A 118 6.91 -2.84 -25.75
N ASP A 119 7.65 -3.07 -26.84
CA ASP A 119 8.96 -2.46 -27.06
C ASP A 119 8.83 -0.96 -27.33
N LYS A 120 7.87 -0.56 -28.17
CA LYS A 120 7.57 0.87 -28.40
C LYS A 120 7.06 1.56 -27.13
N LEU A 121 6.22 0.87 -26.36
CA LEU A 121 5.75 1.41 -25.08
C LEU A 121 6.91 1.64 -24.11
N ILE A 122 7.86 0.69 -24.02
CA ILE A 122 9.09 0.85 -23.24
C ILE A 122 9.90 2.06 -23.72
N ASP A 123 10.06 2.25 -25.04
CA ASP A 123 10.78 3.38 -25.61
C ASP A 123 10.13 4.72 -25.27
N ILE A 124 8.81 4.83 -25.41
CA ILE A 124 8.04 6.03 -25.06
C ILE A 124 8.24 6.33 -23.58
N ILE A 125 8.00 5.36 -22.70
CA ILE A 125 8.13 5.54 -21.25
C ILE A 125 9.55 5.93 -20.87
N ALA A 126 10.55 5.28 -21.47
CA ALA A 126 11.95 5.58 -21.18
C ALA A 126 12.35 7.01 -21.59
N SER A 127 11.79 7.52 -22.69
CA SER A 127 12.04 8.90 -23.13
C SER A 127 11.50 9.96 -22.17
N LEU A 128 10.53 9.60 -21.32
CA LEU A 128 9.93 10.51 -20.32
C LEU A 128 10.74 10.60 -19.03
N GLU A 129 11.79 9.77 -18.87
CA GLU A 129 12.64 9.75 -17.68
C GLU A 129 13.06 11.13 -17.18
N PRO A 130 13.46 12.13 -18.02
CA PRO A 130 13.92 13.45 -17.57
C PRO A 130 12.86 14.30 -16.84
N THR A 131 11.57 13.97 -16.94
CA THR A 131 10.50 14.70 -16.25
C THR A 131 10.26 14.18 -14.83
N PHE A 132 10.38 12.86 -14.62
CA PHE A 132 9.86 12.19 -13.43
C PHE A 132 10.94 11.75 -12.45
N GLY A 133 10.58 11.74 -11.16
CA GLY A 133 11.38 11.12 -10.09
C GLY A 133 11.05 9.65 -9.87
N GLY A 134 9.98 9.13 -10.48
CA GLY A 134 9.59 7.72 -10.43
C GLY A 134 8.45 7.42 -11.40
N ILE A 135 8.28 6.14 -11.72
CA ILE A 135 7.25 5.62 -12.62
C ILE A 135 6.42 4.57 -11.91
N ASN A 136 5.11 4.79 -11.84
CA ASN A 136 4.13 3.82 -11.40
C ASN A 136 3.38 3.27 -12.62
N LEU A 137 3.65 2.02 -13.00
CA LEU A 137 2.93 1.31 -14.05
C LEU A 137 1.60 0.77 -13.50
N GLU A 138 0.53 0.94 -14.28
CA GLU A 138 -0.83 0.61 -13.85
C GLU A 138 -1.65 0.00 -14.98
N ASP A 139 -2.48 -1.00 -14.68
CA ASP A 139 -3.51 -1.52 -15.60
C ASP A 139 -2.95 -1.96 -16.98
N ILE A 140 -1.76 -2.57 -16.99
CA ILE A 140 -1.12 -3.16 -18.19
C ILE A 140 -1.31 -4.68 -18.16
N LYS A 141 -1.79 -5.27 -19.25
CA LYS A 141 -2.13 -6.70 -19.29
C LYS A 141 -0.91 -7.63 -19.10
N SER A 142 -1.18 -8.78 -18.50
CA SER A 142 -0.26 -9.92 -18.45
C SER A 142 -0.25 -10.68 -19.79
N PRO A 143 0.89 -11.24 -20.25
CA PRO A 143 2.21 -11.26 -19.60
C PRO A 143 3.10 -10.04 -19.90
N GLU A 144 2.68 -9.16 -20.80
CA GLU A 144 3.49 -8.02 -21.29
C GLU A 144 3.97 -7.09 -20.16
N CYS A 145 3.13 -6.87 -19.15
CA CYS A 145 3.49 -6.04 -17.98
C CYS A 145 4.78 -6.47 -17.27
N PHE A 146 5.11 -7.77 -17.23
CA PHE A 146 6.36 -8.25 -16.64
C PHE A 146 7.57 -7.82 -17.46
N TYR A 147 7.49 -8.04 -18.77
CA TYR A 147 8.55 -7.70 -19.72
C TYR A 147 8.80 -6.18 -19.72
N ILE A 148 7.72 -5.40 -19.76
CA ILE A 148 7.77 -3.93 -19.72
C ILE A 148 8.42 -3.45 -18.42
N GLU A 149 7.97 -3.94 -17.26
CA GLU A 149 8.53 -3.53 -15.98
C GLU A 149 10.02 -3.88 -15.88
N GLU A 150 10.41 -5.10 -16.22
CA GLU A 150 11.80 -5.57 -16.15
C GLU A 150 12.72 -4.73 -17.05
N LYS A 151 12.31 -4.49 -18.30
CA LYS A 151 13.09 -3.66 -19.24
C LYS A 151 13.22 -2.23 -18.77
N LEU A 152 12.16 -1.65 -18.22
CA LEU A 152 12.19 -0.29 -17.69
C LEU A 152 13.08 -0.19 -16.45
N LYS A 153 13.00 -1.14 -15.50
CA LYS A 153 13.89 -1.18 -14.33
C LYS A 153 15.37 -1.26 -14.71
N ASN A 154 15.69 -1.99 -15.77
CA ASN A 154 17.07 -2.13 -16.25
C ASN A 154 17.59 -0.92 -17.04
N ARG A 155 16.68 -0.13 -17.64
CA ARG A 155 17.03 1.01 -18.51
C ARG A 155 17.04 2.35 -17.78
N LEU A 156 16.12 2.53 -16.83
CA LEU A 156 15.87 3.80 -16.15
C LEU A 156 16.74 3.99 -14.91
N LYS A 157 17.06 5.25 -14.57
CA LYS A 157 17.76 5.63 -13.33
C LYS A 157 16.81 6.20 -12.27
N ILE A 158 15.51 5.92 -12.43
CA ILE A 158 14.44 6.29 -11.51
C ILE A 158 13.61 5.04 -11.19
N PRO A 159 13.00 4.96 -9.99
CA PRO A 159 12.28 3.79 -9.55
C PRO A 159 11.07 3.52 -10.45
N VAL A 160 10.94 2.27 -10.89
CA VAL A 160 9.79 1.75 -11.63
C VAL A 160 9.07 0.74 -10.75
N PHE A 161 7.76 0.89 -10.60
CA PHE A 161 6.93 0.03 -9.77
C PHE A 161 5.63 -0.27 -10.49
N HIS A 162 5.29 -1.55 -10.66
CA HIS A 162 3.97 -1.95 -11.12
C HIS A 162 3.04 -2.24 -9.94
N ASP A 163 2.00 -1.42 -9.75
CA ASP A 163 1.17 -1.49 -8.54
C ASP A 163 0.32 -2.77 -8.49
N ASP A 164 -0.30 -3.17 -9.61
CA ASP A 164 -1.09 -4.42 -9.67
C ASP A 164 -0.30 -5.69 -9.34
N GLN A 165 1.03 -5.64 -9.52
CA GLN A 165 1.93 -6.73 -9.17
C GLN A 165 2.42 -6.60 -7.72
N HIS A 166 3.25 -5.58 -7.46
CA HIS A 166 3.99 -5.47 -6.21
C HIS A 166 3.13 -4.89 -5.09
N GLY A 167 2.20 -3.98 -5.39
CA GLY A 167 1.24 -3.45 -4.42
C GLY A 167 0.35 -4.56 -3.87
N THR A 168 -0.25 -5.36 -4.76
CA THR A 168 -1.04 -6.54 -4.39
C THR A 168 -0.21 -7.52 -3.56
N ALA A 169 1.03 -7.81 -3.98
CA ALA A 169 1.93 -8.72 -3.27
C ALA A 169 2.24 -8.26 -1.84
N ILE A 170 2.58 -6.98 -1.65
CA ILE A 170 2.94 -6.43 -0.33
C ILE A 170 1.76 -6.53 0.64
N ILE A 171 0.56 -6.14 0.21
CA ILE A 171 -0.61 -6.15 1.10
C ILE A 171 -1.07 -7.59 1.40
N THR A 172 -0.99 -8.47 0.40
CA THR A 172 -1.26 -9.91 0.56
C THR A 172 -0.28 -10.55 1.55
N ALA A 173 1.02 -10.29 1.39
CA ALA A 173 2.05 -10.77 2.30
C ALA A 173 1.86 -10.22 3.72
N THR A 174 1.46 -8.95 3.86
CA THR A 174 1.11 -8.35 5.16
C THR A 174 0.00 -9.14 5.85
N ALA A 175 -1.08 -9.44 5.11
CA ALA A 175 -2.20 -10.23 5.61
C ALA A 175 -1.74 -11.63 6.07
N VAL A 176 -0.92 -12.31 5.27
CA VAL A 176 -0.37 -13.64 5.58
C VAL A 176 0.48 -13.60 6.84
N ILE A 177 1.43 -12.68 6.95
CA ILE A 177 2.33 -12.56 8.12
C ILE A 177 1.53 -12.37 9.41
N ASN A 178 0.54 -11.48 9.39
CA ASN A 178 -0.30 -11.23 10.55
C ASN A 178 -1.25 -12.38 10.87
N ALA A 179 -1.83 -13.04 9.86
CA ALA A 179 -2.69 -14.19 10.07
C ALA A 179 -1.90 -15.38 10.64
N LEU A 180 -0.69 -15.65 10.12
CA LEU A 180 0.22 -16.67 10.65
C LEU A 180 0.59 -16.41 12.11
N LYS A 181 0.79 -15.15 12.49
CA LYS A 181 1.03 -14.76 13.88
C LYS A 181 -0.18 -15.07 14.78
N ILE A 182 -1.39 -14.81 14.32
CA ILE A 182 -2.63 -15.11 15.07
C ILE A 182 -2.79 -16.61 15.29
N ILE A 183 -2.53 -17.43 14.28
CA ILE A 183 -2.67 -18.89 14.35
C ILE A 183 -1.40 -19.60 14.85
N ASN A 184 -0.36 -18.84 15.20
CA ASN A 184 0.93 -19.31 15.68
C ASN A 184 1.58 -20.37 14.78
N LYS A 185 1.60 -20.12 13.46
CA LYS A 185 2.27 -20.98 12.46
C LYS A 185 3.48 -20.29 11.85
N ASP A 186 4.48 -21.09 11.51
CA ASP A 186 5.72 -20.65 10.86
C ASP A 186 5.54 -20.67 9.33
N ILE A 187 5.87 -19.55 8.67
CA ILE A 187 5.75 -19.38 7.21
C ILE A 187 6.50 -20.47 6.41
N SER A 188 7.60 -20.99 6.97
CA SER A 188 8.41 -22.03 6.32
C SER A 188 7.77 -23.44 6.34
N LYS A 189 6.70 -23.62 7.13
CA LYS A 189 6.05 -24.93 7.36
C LYS A 189 4.63 -25.02 6.79
N VAL A 190 4.03 -23.90 6.42
CA VAL A 190 2.66 -23.86 5.91
C VAL A 190 2.59 -24.24 4.43
N LYS A 191 1.46 -24.81 4.04
CA LYS A 191 1.13 -25.14 2.65
C LYS A 191 0.23 -24.08 2.05
N LEU A 192 0.58 -23.62 0.85
CA LEU A 192 -0.18 -22.60 0.12
C LEU A 192 -0.65 -23.14 -1.22
N VAL A 193 -1.93 -22.91 -1.52
CA VAL A 193 -2.54 -23.21 -2.81
C VAL A 193 -3.01 -21.91 -3.46
N THR A 194 -2.54 -21.65 -4.67
CA THR A 194 -2.91 -20.47 -5.44
C THR A 194 -3.83 -20.82 -6.59
N SER A 195 -4.92 -20.05 -6.74
CA SER A 195 -5.71 -20.01 -7.97
C SER A 195 -5.40 -18.71 -8.71
N GLY A 196 -4.65 -18.81 -9.82
CA GLY A 196 -4.21 -17.69 -10.64
C GLY A 196 -2.69 -17.60 -10.75
N ALA A 197 -2.16 -17.89 -11.95
CA ALA A 197 -0.73 -17.80 -12.28
C ALA A 197 -0.41 -16.57 -13.17
N GLY A 198 -1.14 -15.47 -12.96
CA GLY A 198 -0.95 -14.18 -13.65
C GLY A 198 -0.03 -13.23 -12.89
N ALA A 199 0.01 -11.96 -13.31
CA ALA A 199 0.89 -10.93 -12.78
C ALA A 199 0.90 -10.82 -11.25
N ALA A 200 -0.27 -10.56 -10.67
CA ALA A 200 -0.44 -10.44 -9.22
C ALA A 200 -0.08 -11.74 -8.48
N GLY A 201 -0.55 -12.90 -8.97
CA GLY A 201 -0.33 -14.19 -8.32
C GLY A 201 1.15 -14.54 -8.21
N MET A 202 1.89 -14.41 -9.32
CA MET A 202 3.32 -14.71 -9.33
C MET A 202 4.11 -13.74 -8.44
N ALA A 203 3.77 -12.44 -8.44
CA ALA A 203 4.41 -11.45 -7.58
C ALA A 203 4.14 -11.71 -6.08
N CYS A 204 2.92 -12.12 -5.72
CA CYS A 204 2.58 -12.51 -4.35
C CYS A 204 3.42 -13.71 -3.90
N LEU A 205 3.56 -14.73 -4.76
CA LEU A 205 4.32 -15.93 -4.43
C LEU A 205 5.81 -15.65 -4.29
N ASP A 206 6.38 -14.87 -5.22
CA ASP A 206 7.80 -14.49 -5.16
C ASP A 206 8.10 -13.76 -3.83
N LEU A 207 7.26 -12.79 -3.44
CA LEU A 207 7.45 -12.06 -2.18
C LEU A 207 7.25 -12.94 -0.94
N LEU A 208 6.28 -13.86 -0.94
CA LEU A 208 6.10 -14.81 0.18
C LEU A 208 7.30 -15.75 0.33
N VAL A 209 7.90 -16.17 -0.79
CA VAL A 209 9.14 -16.97 -0.80
C VAL A 209 10.30 -16.16 -0.23
N ASP A 210 10.45 -14.89 -0.62
CA ASP A 210 11.48 -13.99 -0.08
C ASP A 210 11.30 -13.72 1.41
N LEU A 211 10.08 -13.85 1.94
CA LEU A 211 9.74 -13.75 3.36
C LEU A 211 9.91 -15.09 4.12
N GLY A 212 10.32 -16.17 3.44
CA GLY A 212 10.67 -17.45 4.04
C GLY A 212 9.72 -18.61 3.75
N MET A 213 8.70 -18.42 2.90
CA MET A 213 7.88 -19.54 2.42
C MET A 213 8.71 -20.45 1.51
N LYS A 214 8.56 -21.76 1.68
CA LYS A 214 9.27 -22.74 0.87
C LYS A 214 8.56 -22.99 -0.46
N VAL A 215 9.29 -22.97 -1.57
CA VAL A 215 8.74 -23.19 -2.92
C VAL A 215 8.07 -24.56 -3.02
N GLU A 216 8.63 -25.59 -2.38
CA GLU A 216 8.07 -26.94 -2.35
C GLU A 216 6.72 -27.06 -1.61
N ASN A 217 6.35 -26.06 -0.81
CA ASN A 217 5.06 -26.02 -0.11
C ASN A 217 3.97 -25.27 -0.90
N ILE A 218 4.27 -24.81 -2.11
CA ILE A 218 3.37 -24.01 -2.94
C ILE A 218 2.83 -24.87 -4.09
N ILE A 219 1.52 -24.91 -4.22
CA ILE A 219 0.83 -25.47 -5.39
C ILE A 219 0.12 -24.35 -6.12
N VAL A 220 0.36 -24.21 -7.42
CA VAL A 220 -0.26 -23.17 -8.26
C VAL A 220 -1.20 -23.83 -9.25
N SER A 221 -2.39 -23.28 -9.42
CA SER A 221 -3.35 -23.64 -10.48
C SER A 221 -3.60 -22.44 -11.38
N ASP A 222 -3.57 -22.67 -12.69
CA ASP A 222 -4.02 -21.70 -13.69
C ASP A 222 -5.33 -22.17 -14.36
N SER A 223 -5.74 -21.48 -15.44
CA SER A 223 -6.98 -21.80 -16.16
C SER A 223 -7.01 -23.20 -16.78
N LYS A 224 -5.88 -23.90 -16.85
CA LYS A 224 -5.77 -25.27 -17.36
C LYS A 224 -5.47 -26.28 -16.25
N GLY A 225 -5.57 -25.87 -14.99
CA GLY A 225 -5.37 -26.72 -13.81
C GLY A 225 -4.03 -26.51 -13.12
N VAL A 226 -3.66 -27.45 -12.25
CA VAL A 226 -2.45 -27.39 -11.43
C VAL A 226 -1.18 -27.40 -12.30
N LEU A 227 -0.20 -26.58 -11.94
CA LEU A 227 1.11 -26.53 -12.57
C LEU A 227 1.96 -27.72 -12.10
N TYR A 228 2.51 -28.48 -13.05
CA TYR A 228 3.42 -29.60 -12.81
C TYR A 228 4.47 -29.66 -13.94
N GLN A 229 5.62 -30.27 -13.68
CA GLN A 229 6.82 -30.15 -14.54
C GLN A 229 6.59 -30.58 -15.99
N GLU A 230 5.82 -31.64 -16.25
CA GLU A 230 5.60 -32.15 -17.62
C GLU A 230 4.45 -31.47 -18.38
N ARG A 231 3.95 -30.31 -17.91
CA ARG A 231 2.98 -29.52 -18.69
C ARG A 231 3.65 -28.90 -19.91
N SER A 232 3.22 -29.31 -21.10
CA SER A 232 3.79 -28.86 -22.38
C SER A 232 3.57 -27.39 -22.69
N ASP A 233 2.64 -26.73 -22.01
CA ASP A 233 2.28 -25.32 -22.23
C ASP A 233 2.97 -24.35 -21.25
N ILE A 234 3.80 -24.85 -20.33
CA ILE A 234 4.68 -24.02 -19.50
C ILE A 234 5.96 -23.76 -20.29
N GLU A 235 6.22 -22.49 -20.58
CA GLU A 235 7.44 -22.07 -21.25
C GLU A 235 8.66 -22.24 -20.34
N LYS A 236 9.74 -22.81 -20.87
CA LYS A 236 11.02 -22.97 -20.16
C LYS A 236 11.62 -21.59 -19.85
N GLY A 237 12.09 -21.41 -18.63
CA GLY A 237 12.61 -20.15 -18.11
C GLY A 237 11.53 -19.17 -17.67
N SER A 238 10.23 -19.49 -17.82
CA SER A 238 9.16 -18.61 -17.35
C SER A 238 9.01 -18.66 -15.83
N LYS A 239 8.43 -17.61 -15.25
CA LYS A 239 8.11 -17.59 -13.80
C LYS A 239 7.23 -18.78 -13.38
N LYS A 240 6.37 -19.29 -14.26
CA LYS A 240 5.48 -20.44 -13.98
C LYS A 240 6.26 -21.73 -13.74
N GLU A 241 7.40 -21.92 -14.42
CA GLU A 241 8.24 -23.11 -14.27
C GLU A 241 8.76 -23.26 -12.83
N LYS A 242 9.10 -22.14 -12.17
CA LYS A 242 9.53 -22.10 -10.75
C LYS A 242 8.52 -22.73 -9.78
N TYR A 243 7.24 -22.77 -10.14
CA TYR A 243 6.16 -23.28 -9.28
C TYR A 243 5.47 -24.53 -9.85
N ALA A 244 6.04 -25.13 -10.90
CA ALA A 244 5.50 -26.32 -11.53
C ALA A 244 5.84 -27.61 -10.75
N HIS A 245 5.58 -27.60 -9.44
CA HIS A 245 5.88 -28.71 -8.51
C HIS A 245 4.64 -29.52 -8.09
N GLY A 246 3.47 -29.18 -8.64
CA GLY A 246 2.24 -29.93 -8.38
C GLY A 246 2.31 -31.37 -8.89
N VAL A 247 1.36 -32.18 -8.44
CA VAL A 247 1.23 -33.57 -8.87
C VAL A 247 0.38 -33.63 -10.14
N LYS A 248 0.82 -34.41 -11.12
CA LYS A 248 0.06 -34.61 -12.36
C LYS A 248 -1.34 -35.18 -12.07
N ASN A 249 -2.35 -34.67 -12.78
CA ASN A 249 -3.76 -35.08 -12.70
C ASN A 249 -4.48 -34.76 -11.37
N ILE A 250 -3.90 -33.95 -10.47
CA ILE A 250 -4.66 -33.44 -9.32
C ILE A 250 -5.43 -32.18 -9.72
N THR A 251 -6.60 -32.01 -9.12
CA THR A 251 -7.44 -30.82 -9.29
C THR A 251 -7.17 -29.79 -8.20
N LEU A 252 -7.70 -28.57 -8.37
CA LEU A 252 -7.64 -27.53 -7.33
C LEU A 252 -8.24 -28.01 -5.99
N PRO A 253 -9.43 -28.65 -5.95
CA PRO A 253 -9.97 -29.29 -4.74
C PRO A 253 -9.01 -30.28 -4.07
N ASP A 254 -8.34 -31.13 -4.85
CA ASP A 254 -7.39 -32.11 -4.32
C ASP A 254 -6.18 -31.42 -3.66
N ALA A 255 -5.69 -30.34 -4.27
CA ALA A 255 -4.57 -29.56 -3.75
C ALA A 255 -4.90 -28.85 -2.42
N LEU A 256 -6.17 -28.50 -2.19
CA LEU A 256 -6.63 -27.79 -0.99
C LEU A 256 -6.67 -28.67 0.27
N VAL A 257 -6.61 -29.99 0.13
CA VAL A 257 -6.64 -30.91 1.27
C VAL A 257 -5.44 -30.66 2.19
N GLY A 258 -5.72 -30.21 3.41
CA GLY A 258 -4.71 -29.86 4.41
C GLY A 258 -3.88 -28.62 4.07
N ALA A 259 -4.31 -27.79 3.12
CA ALA A 259 -3.67 -26.50 2.85
C ALA A 259 -3.94 -25.51 3.99
N ASP A 260 -2.95 -24.71 4.36
CA ASP A 260 -3.09 -23.67 5.38
C ASP A 260 -3.57 -22.35 4.78
N ILE A 261 -3.16 -22.07 3.55
CA ILE A 261 -3.43 -20.81 2.86
C ILE A 261 -4.02 -21.09 1.48
N PHE A 262 -5.11 -20.43 1.15
CA PHE A 262 -5.58 -20.26 -0.21
C PHE A 262 -5.33 -18.82 -0.67
N LEU A 263 -4.69 -18.66 -1.83
CA LEU A 263 -4.50 -17.38 -2.50
C LEU A 263 -5.27 -17.36 -3.82
N GLY A 264 -6.39 -16.65 -3.85
CA GLY A 264 -7.18 -16.37 -5.03
C GLY A 264 -6.81 -15.02 -5.63
N VAL A 265 -6.35 -15.04 -6.87
CA VAL A 265 -6.17 -13.85 -7.74
C VAL A 265 -6.65 -14.20 -9.16
N SER A 266 -7.83 -14.82 -9.26
CA SER A 266 -8.35 -15.37 -10.51
C SER A 266 -9.77 -14.90 -10.82
N VAL A 267 -10.74 -15.80 -10.86
CA VAL A 267 -12.10 -15.54 -11.33
C VAL A 267 -13.11 -15.76 -10.22
N ALA A 268 -14.20 -14.98 -10.29
CA ALA A 268 -15.30 -15.04 -9.34
C ALA A 268 -15.86 -16.47 -9.19
N GLY A 269 -16.12 -16.88 -7.95
CA GLY A 269 -16.80 -18.16 -7.65
C GLY A 269 -15.99 -19.43 -7.91
N VAL A 270 -14.68 -19.35 -8.16
CA VAL A 270 -13.83 -20.53 -8.42
C VAL A 270 -13.66 -21.43 -7.19
N LEU A 271 -13.86 -20.89 -5.97
CA LEU A 271 -13.72 -21.61 -4.72
C LEU A 271 -15.10 -21.82 -4.08
N THR A 272 -15.42 -23.06 -3.73
CA THR A 272 -16.72 -23.42 -3.13
C THR A 272 -16.59 -23.79 -1.66
N ALA A 273 -17.72 -23.81 -0.95
CA ALA A 273 -17.79 -24.23 0.46
C ALA A 273 -17.21 -25.63 0.68
N GLU A 274 -17.50 -26.58 -0.23
CA GLU A 274 -17.00 -27.96 -0.13
C GLU A 274 -15.49 -28.05 -0.28
N MET A 275 -14.89 -27.18 -1.10
CA MET A 275 -13.44 -27.17 -1.36
C MET A 275 -12.63 -26.67 -0.16
N ILE A 276 -13.20 -25.80 0.69
CA ILE A 276 -12.51 -25.25 1.86
C ILE A 276 -12.66 -26.12 3.12
N MET A 277 -13.64 -27.03 3.14
CA MET A 277 -13.84 -27.97 4.25
C MET A 277 -12.60 -28.82 4.60
N PRO A 278 -11.88 -29.44 3.63
CA PRO A 278 -10.72 -30.27 3.93
C PRO A 278 -9.42 -29.49 4.17
N MET A 279 -9.43 -28.15 4.12
CA MET A 279 -8.25 -27.34 4.45
C MET A 279 -7.84 -27.50 5.93
N ALA A 280 -6.61 -27.15 6.26
CA ALA A 280 -6.09 -27.23 7.62
C ALA A 280 -6.91 -26.39 8.61
N LYS A 281 -6.73 -26.64 9.91
CA LYS A 281 -7.34 -25.84 10.98
C LYS A 281 -6.89 -24.37 10.89
N ASP A 282 -7.83 -23.46 11.11
CA ASP A 282 -7.67 -22.02 11.00
C ASP A 282 -7.11 -21.59 9.62
N PRO A 283 -7.80 -21.91 8.51
CA PRO A 283 -7.31 -21.68 7.17
C PRO A 283 -7.35 -20.19 6.84
N ILE A 284 -6.32 -19.72 6.13
CA ILE A 284 -6.22 -18.34 5.66
C ILE A 284 -6.72 -18.33 4.21
N ILE A 285 -7.83 -17.64 3.96
CA ILE A 285 -8.48 -17.56 2.66
C ILE A 285 -8.37 -16.13 2.14
N LEU A 286 -7.51 -15.92 1.15
CA LEU A 286 -7.31 -14.63 0.48
C LEU A 286 -8.06 -14.68 -0.85
N ALA A 287 -9.31 -14.19 -0.89
CA ALA A 287 -10.16 -14.22 -2.09
C ALA A 287 -10.19 -12.82 -2.72
N LEU A 288 -9.22 -12.53 -3.59
CA LEU A 288 -8.87 -11.17 -4.02
C LEU A 288 -9.47 -10.79 -5.39
N ALA A 289 -10.21 -11.67 -6.07
CA ALA A 289 -10.89 -11.32 -7.31
C ALA A 289 -11.90 -10.16 -7.10
N ASN A 290 -11.96 -9.27 -8.09
CA ASN A 290 -12.88 -8.12 -8.11
C ASN A 290 -13.75 -8.15 -9.38
N PRO A 291 -15.01 -7.67 -9.31
CA PRO A 291 -15.72 -7.17 -8.13
C PRO A 291 -16.32 -8.26 -7.24
N VAL A 292 -16.36 -9.52 -7.72
CA VAL A 292 -16.86 -10.68 -6.97
C VAL A 292 -15.67 -11.60 -6.65
N PRO A 293 -15.45 -11.95 -5.38
CA PRO A 293 -14.32 -12.78 -4.96
C PRO A 293 -14.48 -14.25 -5.41
N GLU A 294 -13.40 -15.01 -5.28
CA GLU A 294 -13.35 -16.45 -5.53
C GLU A 294 -14.36 -17.23 -4.68
N ILE A 295 -14.59 -16.78 -3.44
CA ILE A 295 -15.67 -17.21 -2.55
C ILE A 295 -16.13 -16.00 -1.75
N MET A 296 -17.44 -15.89 -1.49
CA MET A 296 -17.95 -14.81 -0.65
C MET A 296 -17.64 -15.10 0.83
N PRO A 297 -17.24 -14.09 1.64
CA PRO A 297 -16.86 -14.30 3.04
C PRO A 297 -17.93 -14.94 3.92
N ASP A 298 -19.20 -14.59 3.73
CA ASP A 298 -20.34 -15.18 4.43
C ASP A 298 -20.47 -16.69 4.14
N VAL A 299 -20.37 -17.08 2.87
CA VAL A 299 -20.38 -18.49 2.45
C VAL A 299 -19.19 -19.25 3.03
N ALA A 300 -18.00 -18.64 3.01
CA ALA A 300 -16.80 -19.25 3.56
C ALA A 300 -16.88 -19.44 5.08
N LEU A 301 -17.39 -18.45 5.83
CA LEU A 301 -17.56 -18.54 7.29
C LEU A 301 -18.67 -19.49 7.71
N GLU A 302 -19.74 -19.63 6.90
CA GLU A 302 -20.78 -20.63 7.15
C GLU A 302 -20.22 -22.05 7.09
N ALA A 303 -19.38 -22.35 6.09
CA ALA A 303 -18.75 -23.66 5.94
C ALA A 303 -17.55 -23.85 6.89
N ARG A 304 -16.74 -22.81 7.08
CA ARG A 304 -15.52 -22.81 7.92
C ARG A 304 -15.54 -21.61 8.87
N PRO A 305 -16.22 -21.71 10.03
CA PRO A 305 -16.27 -20.64 11.04
C PRO A 305 -14.89 -20.26 11.61
N ASP A 306 -13.90 -21.13 11.47
CA ASP A 306 -12.50 -20.89 11.82
C ASP A 306 -11.68 -20.29 10.66
N ALA A 307 -12.26 -19.91 9.52
CA ALA A 307 -11.50 -19.26 8.46
C ALA A 307 -11.05 -17.85 8.88
N ILE A 308 -9.85 -17.46 8.48
CA ILE A 308 -9.38 -16.08 8.48
C ILE A 308 -9.44 -15.59 7.03
N ILE A 309 -10.25 -14.57 6.75
CA ILE A 309 -10.58 -14.20 5.38
C ILE A 309 -10.08 -12.78 5.08
N ALA A 310 -9.51 -12.59 3.89
CA ALA A 310 -9.22 -11.28 3.31
C ALA A 310 -9.76 -11.22 1.89
N THR A 311 -10.22 -10.04 1.47
CA THR A 311 -10.75 -9.82 0.11
C THR A 311 -10.29 -8.49 -0.46
N GLY A 312 -10.50 -8.24 -1.75
CA GLY A 312 -10.29 -6.91 -2.35
C GLY A 312 -11.39 -5.88 -2.02
N ARG A 313 -12.48 -6.33 -1.38
CA ARG A 313 -13.70 -5.54 -1.17
C ARG A 313 -13.67 -4.74 0.13
N SER A 314 -14.13 -3.49 0.06
CA SER A 314 -14.13 -2.57 1.21
C SER A 314 -15.25 -2.82 2.22
N ASP A 315 -16.29 -3.55 1.83
CA ASP A 315 -17.42 -3.88 2.70
C ASP A 315 -17.17 -5.10 3.61
N PHE A 316 -16.00 -5.73 3.49
CA PHE A 316 -15.58 -6.84 4.35
C PHE A 316 -14.34 -6.49 5.19
N PRO A 317 -14.10 -7.19 6.32
CA PRO A 317 -12.84 -7.12 7.05
C PRO A 317 -11.62 -7.45 6.18
N ASN A 318 -10.44 -7.04 6.64
CA ASN A 318 -9.15 -7.36 6.00
C ASN A 318 -9.10 -7.04 4.51
N GLN A 319 -9.48 -5.82 4.13
CA GLN A 319 -9.40 -5.41 2.73
C GLN A 319 -7.94 -5.34 2.25
N VAL A 320 -7.61 -6.17 1.26
CA VAL A 320 -6.36 -6.07 0.49
C VAL A 320 -6.55 -4.98 -0.56
N ASN A 321 -5.95 -3.82 -0.31
CA ASN A 321 -6.07 -2.66 -1.17
C ASN A 321 -4.70 -2.00 -1.39
N ASN A 322 -4.30 -1.87 -2.66
CA ASN A 322 -2.99 -1.36 -3.06
C ASN A 322 -2.71 0.07 -2.58
N VAL A 323 -3.75 0.85 -2.24
CA VAL A 323 -3.62 2.20 -1.63
C VAL A 323 -2.80 2.21 -0.34
N LEU A 324 -2.71 1.07 0.34
CA LEU A 324 -1.91 0.88 1.55
C LEU A 324 -0.40 0.80 1.26
N CYS A 325 -0.01 0.66 -0.02
CA CYS A 325 1.37 0.46 -0.44
C CYS A 325 1.89 1.63 -1.29
N PHE A 326 1.34 1.83 -2.49
CA PHE A 326 1.99 2.69 -3.50
C PHE A 326 2.28 4.12 -3.04
N PRO A 327 1.40 4.85 -2.30
CA PRO A 327 1.72 6.22 -1.93
C PRO A 327 2.96 6.29 -1.04
N TYR A 328 3.04 5.36 -0.09
CA TYR A 328 4.00 5.38 1.00
C TYR A 328 5.35 4.79 0.61
N ILE A 329 5.35 3.73 -0.21
CA ILE A 329 6.60 3.17 -0.74
C ILE A 329 7.31 4.18 -1.64
N PHE A 330 6.58 4.89 -2.50
CA PHE A 330 7.16 5.97 -3.31
C PHE A 330 7.64 7.12 -2.44
N ARG A 331 6.91 7.51 -1.38
CA ARG A 331 7.35 8.58 -0.49
C ARG A 331 8.74 8.30 0.09
N GLY A 332 8.93 7.13 0.70
CA GLY A 332 10.22 6.73 1.25
C GLY A 332 11.31 6.65 0.18
N THR A 333 10.99 6.07 -0.98
CA THR A 333 11.90 5.94 -2.12
C THR A 333 12.39 7.29 -2.65
N LEU A 334 11.46 8.23 -2.86
CA LEU A 334 11.75 9.57 -3.40
C LEU A 334 12.56 10.41 -2.40
N ASP A 335 12.25 10.31 -1.11
CA ASP A 335 12.94 11.09 -0.07
C ASP A 335 14.43 10.76 0.00
N VAL A 336 14.79 9.50 -0.21
CA VAL A 336 16.19 9.06 -0.23
C VAL A 336 16.81 9.02 -1.62
N GLY A 337 16.04 9.40 -2.66
CA GLY A 337 16.49 9.39 -4.05
C GLY A 337 16.92 8.01 -4.56
N ALA A 338 16.30 6.94 -4.07
CA ALA A 338 16.63 5.60 -4.52
C ALA A 338 16.22 5.43 -6.00
N PRO A 339 17.11 4.93 -6.89
CA PRO A 339 16.80 4.75 -8.31
C PRO A 339 15.97 3.49 -8.57
N ILE A 340 15.79 2.62 -7.56
CA ILE A 340 15.03 1.39 -7.65
C ILE A 340 14.23 1.15 -6.37
N ILE A 341 13.15 0.36 -6.48
CA ILE A 341 12.46 -0.25 -5.33
C ILE A 341 12.85 -1.72 -5.30
N ASN A 342 13.83 -2.07 -4.46
CA ASN A 342 14.34 -3.43 -4.34
C ASN A 342 13.52 -4.29 -3.36
N ASP A 343 13.87 -5.57 -3.25
CA ASP A 343 13.10 -6.51 -2.43
C ASP A 343 13.23 -6.23 -0.93
N GLU A 344 14.34 -5.64 -0.48
CA GLU A 344 14.50 -5.20 0.92
C GLU A 344 13.50 -4.11 1.30
N MET A 345 13.28 -3.15 0.39
CA MET A 345 12.28 -2.11 0.56
C MET A 345 10.85 -2.67 0.56
N LYS A 346 10.55 -3.67 -0.28
CA LYS A 346 9.24 -4.33 -0.29
C LYS A 346 8.98 -5.10 1.01
N LYS A 347 9.97 -5.86 1.49
CA LYS A 347 9.90 -6.58 2.78
C LYS A 347 9.73 -5.60 3.95
N ALA A 348 10.45 -4.48 3.95
CA ALA A 348 10.28 -3.43 4.95
C ALA A 348 8.86 -2.84 4.94
N CYS A 349 8.26 -2.65 3.76
CA CYS A 349 6.87 -2.23 3.63
C CYS A 349 5.90 -3.24 4.25
N VAL A 350 6.07 -4.55 3.95
CA VAL A 350 5.27 -5.64 4.53
C VAL A 350 5.33 -5.62 6.06
N TYR A 351 6.54 -5.60 6.64
CA TYR A 351 6.70 -5.64 8.08
C TYR A 351 6.19 -4.36 8.76
N ALA A 352 6.38 -3.19 8.15
CA ALA A 352 5.89 -1.93 8.71
C ALA A 352 4.36 -1.88 8.77
N LEU A 353 3.67 -2.36 7.72
CA LEU A 353 2.20 -2.47 7.73
C LEU A 353 1.73 -3.52 8.74
N ALA A 354 2.42 -4.66 8.81
CA ALA A 354 2.09 -5.73 9.72
C ALA A 354 2.21 -5.29 11.18
N GLU A 355 3.31 -4.60 11.53
CA GLU A 355 3.54 -4.02 12.85
C GLU A 355 2.51 -2.93 13.18
N LEU A 356 2.17 -2.06 12.23
CA LEU A 356 1.18 -1.01 12.45
C LEU A 356 -0.20 -1.58 12.80
N ALA A 357 -0.67 -2.63 12.11
CA ALA A 357 -1.94 -3.28 12.42
C ALA A 357 -1.96 -3.89 13.84
N GLN A 358 -0.81 -4.26 14.37
CA GLN A 358 -0.67 -4.81 15.73
C GLN A 358 -0.66 -3.73 16.80
N LYS A 359 -0.39 -2.47 16.45
CA LYS A 359 -0.38 -1.36 17.40
C LYS A 359 -1.80 -0.87 17.67
N GLU A 360 -2.04 -0.55 18.93
CA GLU A 360 -3.33 -0.03 19.37
C GLU A 360 -3.69 1.24 18.59
N THR A 361 -4.93 1.31 18.13
CA THR A 361 -5.50 2.50 17.54
C THR A 361 -6.17 3.29 18.65
N SER A 362 -5.75 4.53 18.89
CA SER A 362 -6.45 5.39 19.84
C SER A 362 -7.86 5.73 19.30
N ASP A 363 -8.87 5.74 20.16
CA ASP A 363 -10.27 6.07 19.79
C ASP A 363 -10.38 7.44 19.08
N VAL A 364 -9.50 8.37 19.41
CA VAL A 364 -9.41 9.70 18.78
C VAL A 364 -8.97 9.60 17.31
N GLY A 365 -8.04 8.68 17.00
CA GLY A 365 -7.66 8.37 15.63
C GLY A 365 -8.81 7.70 14.87
N ALA A 366 -9.50 6.73 15.48
CA ALA A 366 -10.62 6.04 14.85
C ALA A 366 -11.80 6.99 14.52
N GLN A 367 -12.17 7.87 15.47
CA GLN A 367 -13.26 8.84 15.29
C GLN A 367 -12.92 9.97 14.32
N ALA A 368 -11.66 10.43 14.28
CA ALA A 368 -11.23 11.49 13.34
C ALA A 368 -11.33 11.05 11.86
N PHE A 369 -11.36 9.76 11.59
CA PHE A 369 -11.38 9.18 10.23
C PHE A 369 -12.59 8.26 9.98
N GLY A 370 -13.61 8.32 10.83
CA GLY A 370 -14.94 7.75 10.55
C GLY A 370 -15.12 6.26 10.84
N GLY A 371 -14.38 5.67 11.78
CA GLY A 371 -14.49 4.25 12.14
C GLY A 371 -14.45 3.96 13.64
N GLU A 372 -14.71 2.70 13.99
CA GLU A 372 -14.49 2.16 15.34
C GLU A 372 -13.02 1.73 15.52
N ALA A 373 -12.52 1.82 16.75
CA ALA A 373 -11.19 1.31 17.08
C ALA A 373 -11.16 -0.22 16.90
N LYS A 374 -10.45 -0.70 15.88
CA LYS A 374 -10.24 -2.12 15.66
C LYS A 374 -8.97 -2.58 16.35
N SER A 375 -9.07 -3.68 17.09
CA SER A 375 -7.93 -4.36 17.69
C SER A 375 -7.41 -5.44 16.74
N PHE A 376 -6.10 -5.65 16.77
CA PHE A 376 -5.45 -6.75 16.04
C PHE A 376 -6.14 -8.10 16.31
N GLY A 377 -6.45 -8.83 15.24
CA GLY A 377 -7.20 -10.09 15.34
C GLY A 377 -7.63 -10.63 13.98
N ARG A 378 -8.48 -11.67 14.00
CA ARG A 378 -8.92 -12.38 12.78
C ARG A 378 -9.60 -11.46 11.76
N ASP A 379 -10.29 -10.43 12.24
CA ASP A 379 -11.00 -9.43 11.40
C ASP A 379 -10.21 -8.12 11.23
N TYR A 380 -8.95 -8.07 11.70
CA TYR A 380 -8.08 -6.91 11.56
C TYR A 380 -6.60 -7.31 11.44
N LEU A 381 -6.23 -7.72 10.23
CA LEU A 381 -4.88 -8.11 9.83
C LEU A 381 -4.10 -6.96 9.19
N ILE A 382 -4.80 -6.00 8.59
CA ILE A 382 -4.24 -4.97 7.73
C ILE A 382 -4.82 -3.62 8.18
N PRO A 383 -3.99 -2.56 8.29
CA PRO A 383 -4.51 -1.24 8.68
C PRO A 383 -5.51 -0.71 7.66
N GLN A 384 -6.41 0.16 8.10
CA GLN A 384 -7.39 0.78 7.20
C GLN A 384 -6.73 1.80 6.26
N PRO A 385 -7.18 1.94 5.00
CA PRO A 385 -6.62 2.89 4.03
C PRO A 385 -6.42 4.32 4.50
N PHE A 386 -7.32 4.80 5.38
CA PHE A 386 -7.30 6.16 5.90
C PHE A 386 -6.57 6.29 7.24
N ASP A 387 -5.88 5.25 7.71
CA ASP A 387 -5.04 5.36 8.91
C ASP A 387 -3.84 6.29 8.62
N PRO A 388 -3.81 7.50 9.21
CA PRO A 388 -2.75 8.47 8.94
C PRO A 388 -1.35 7.98 9.35
N ARG A 389 -1.28 7.00 10.25
CA ARG A 389 -0.03 6.46 10.78
C ARG A 389 0.74 5.69 9.73
N ILE A 390 0.07 5.19 8.67
CA ILE A 390 0.74 4.42 7.61
C ILE A 390 1.92 5.21 7.02
N LEU A 391 1.76 6.52 6.79
CA LEU A 391 2.84 7.38 6.31
C LEU A 391 4.05 7.39 7.25
N LEU A 392 3.81 7.40 8.57
CA LEU A 392 4.84 7.50 9.60
C LEU A 392 5.56 6.18 9.87
N TYR A 393 5.01 5.07 9.38
CA TYR A 393 5.58 3.73 9.54
C TYR A 393 6.24 3.26 8.25
N VAL A 394 5.50 3.30 7.14
CA VAL A 394 5.93 2.71 5.87
C VAL A 394 7.02 3.55 5.21
N ALA A 395 6.84 4.87 5.07
CA ALA A 395 7.84 5.69 4.37
C ALA A 395 9.21 5.67 5.07
N PRO A 396 9.31 5.82 6.41
CA PRO A 396 10.57 5.64 7.13
C PRO A 396 11.17 4.24 7.02
N ALA A 397 10.37 3.17 7.08
CA ALA A 397 10.87 1.81 6.94
C ALA A 397 11.45 1.56 5.55
N VAL A 398 10.77 2.04 4.50
CA VAL A 398 11.22 1.94 3.12
C VAL A 398 12.48 2.77 2.88
N ALA A 399 12.52 4.00 3.40
CA ALA A 399 13.69 4.87 3.32
C ALA A 399 14.91 4.24 4.02
N GLN A 400 14.71 3.68 5.22
CA GLN A 400 15.77 2.97 5.95
C GLN A 400 16.26 1.74 5.17
N ALA A 401 15.37 0.92 4.64
CA ALA A 401 15.75 -0.26 3.86
C ALA A 401 16.51 0.11 2.58
N ALA A 402 16.14 1.22 1.92
CA ALA A 402 16.87 1.75 0.78
C ALA A 402 18.29 2.22 1.15
N MET A 403 18.46 2.82 2.33
CA MET A 403 19.77 3.20 2.86
C MET A 403 20.61 1.97 3.23
N ASP A 404 20.02 1.02 3.94
CA ASP A 404 20.70 -0.19 4.43
C ASP A 404 21.15 -1.10 3.29
N SER A 405 20.35 -1.17 2.21
CA SER A 405 20.70 -1.91 0.99
C SER A 405 21.65 -1.15 0.04
N GLY A 406 22.00 0.10 0.37
CA GLY A 406 22.97 0.90 -0.38
C GLY A 406 22.45 1.52 -1.68
N VAL A 407 21.12 1.54 -1.91
CA VAL A 407 20.53 2.12 -3.12
C VAL A 407 20.15 3.60 -2.97
N ALA A 408 20.11 4.12 -1.74
CA ALA A 408 19.84 5.53 -1.47
C ALA A 408 20.94 6.46 -2.01
N THR A 409 20.57 7.47 -2.79
CA THR A 409 21.51 8.49 -3.30
C THR A 409 21.52 9.76 -2.44
N ARG A 410 20.49 9.97 -1.63
CA ARG A 410 20.31 11.08 -0.68
C ARG A 410 19.92 10.53 0.69
N PRO A 411 20.84 9.87 1.41
CA PRO A 411 20.52 9.26 2.70
C PRO A 411 20.00 10.30 3.70
N ILE A 412 19.06 9.88 4.55
CA ILE A 412 18.54 10.72 5.64
C ILE A 412 19.52 10.67 6.81
N GLU A 413 20.06 11.81 7.20
CA GLU A 413 21.02 11.89 8.31
C GLU A 413 20.39 11.57 9.67
N ASN A 414 19.17 12.06 9.92
CA ASN A 414 18.43 11.84 11.15
C ASN A 414 17.02 11.34 10.87
N MET A 415 16.78 10.06 11.15
CA MET A 415 15.50 9.40 10.91
C MET A 415 14.37 9.96 11.79
N GLN A 416 14.68 10.48 12.98
CA GLN A 416 13.67 11.11 13.84
C GLN A 416 13.21 12.44 13.24
N ASP A 417 14.12 13.27 12.75
CA ASP A 417 13.77 14.54 12.09
C ASP A 417 12.93 14.30 10.82
N TYR A 418 13.19 13.20 10.11
CA TYR A 418 12.39 12.79 8.96
C TYR A 418 10.96 12.37 9.36
N LYS A 419 10.82 11.53 10.40
CA LYS A 419 9.50 11.17 10.95
C LYS A 419 8.73 12.40 11.43
N ASP A 420 9.41 13.32 12.11
CA ASP A 420 8.85 14.60 12.53
C ASP A 420 8.36 15.40 11.33
N LYS A 421 9.16 15.52 10.25
CA LYS A 421 8.76 16.17 8.99
C LYS A 421 7.48 15.56 8.40
N LEU A 422 7.38 14.24 8.34
CA LEU A 422 6.19 13.55 7.83
C LEU A 422 4.96 13.80 8.74
N SER A 423 5.15 13.87 10.05
CA SER A 423 4.05 14.13 11.01
C SER A 423 3.34 15.47 10.75
N TYR A 424 4.06 16.50 10.29
CA TYR A 424 3.46 17.79 9.92
C TYR A 424 2.50 17.68 8.73
N PHE A 425 2.81 16.80 7.79
CA PHE A 425 1.93 16.56 6.63
C PHE A 425 0.62 15.90 7.06
N VAL A 426 0.72 14.94 7.98
CA VAL A 426 -0.41 14.16 8.51
C VAL A 426 -1.34 15.02 9.37
N PHE A 427 -0.78 15.70 10.37
CA PHE A 427 -1.54 16.47 11.35
C PHE A 427 -1.49 17.95 11.00
N LYS A 428 -2.09 18.37 9.86
CA LYS A 428 -2.15 19.79 9.46
C LYS A 428 -2.65 20.72 10.59
N SER A 429 -3.48 20.21 11.51
CA SER A 429 -3.92 20.90 12.74
C SER A 429 -2.80 21.08 13.79
N GLY A 430 -1.81 20.19 13.81
CA GLY A 430 -0.64 20.20 14.69
C GLY A 430 0.37 21.32 14.41
N LEU A 431 0.33 21.96 13.23
CA LEU A 431 1.19 23.13 12.92
C LEU A 431 0.92 24.31 13.86
N MET A 432 -0.32 24.48 14.33
CA MET A 432 -0.66 25.49 15.35
C MET A 432 -0.15 25.09 16.75
N MET A 433 -0.16 23.80 17.07
CA MET A 433 0.14 23.30 18.42
C MET A 433 1.61 22.91 18.63
N LYS A 434 2.40 22.72 17.57
CA LYS A 434 3.79 22.27 17.72
C LYS A 434 4.65 23.18 18.60
N PRO A 435 4.63 24.53 18.47
CA PRO A 435 5.38 25.38 19.38
C PRO A 435 4.96 25.20 20.85
N VAL A 436 3.69 24.84 21.09
CA VAL A 436 3.16 24.56 22.42
C VAL A 436 3.69 23.21 22.93
N PHE A 437 3.65 22.17 22.09
CA PHE A 437 4.15 20.84 22.45
C PHE A 437 5.66 20.80 22.65
N ASP A 438 6.45 21.45 21.78
CA ASP A 438 7.90 21.52 21.91
C ASP A 438 8.30 22.25 23.20
N LYS A 439 7.59 23.33 23.55
CA LYS A 439 7.78 24.06 24.82
C LYS A 439 7.35 23.21 26.02
N ALA A 440 6.29 22.41 25.88
CA ALA A 440 5.83 21.50 26.93
C ALA A 440 6.84 20.38 27.19
N ARG A 441 7.42 19.76 26.15
CA ARG A 441 8.47 18.73 26.30
C ARG A 441 9.74 19.24 26.97
N GLN A 442 10.13 20.48 26.68
CA GLN A 442 11.32 21.08 27.31
C GLN A 442 11.14 21.35 28.81
N ASN A 443 9.90 21.54 29.28
CA ASN A 443 9.60 21.81 30.68
C ASN A 443 8.24 21.20 31.09
N PRO A 444 8.14 19.86 31.18
CA PRO A 444 6.87 19.19 31.44
C PRO A 444 6.28 19.64 32.78
N LYS A 445 5.08 20.22 32.73
CA LYS A 445 4.38 20.69 33.92
C LYS A 445 3.51 19.60 34.52
N THR A 446 3.23 19.68 35.81
CA THR A 446 2.20 18.86 36.41
C THR A 446 0.83 19.37 35.98
N VAL A 447 0.02 18.51 35.37
CA VAL A 447 -1.32 18.86 34.87
C VAL A 447 -2.34 17.99 35.58
N VAL A 448 -3.30 18.62 36.25
CA VAL A 448 -4.34 17.93 37.00
C VAL A 448 -5.58 17.78 36.12
N TYR A 449 -5.99 16.55 35.88
CA TYR A 449 -7.17 16.19 35.12
C TYR A 449 -8.31 15.90 36.09
N ALA A 450 -9.25 16.84 36.18
CA ALA A 450 -10.36 16.77 37.13
C ALA A 450 -11.37 15.63 36.83
N GLU A 451 -11.41 15.18 35.58
CA GLU A 451 -12.31 14.13 35.08
C GLU A 451 -11.55 12.81 34.90
N GLY A 452 -10.76 12.39 35.90
CA GLY A 452 -9.90 11.21 35.81
C GLY A 452 -10.66 9.88 35.69
N GLU A 453 -11.97 9.88 35.91
CA GLU A 453 -12.83 8.73 35.62
C GLU A 453 -13.30 8.70 34.16
N ASP A 454 -13.21 9.79 33.39
CA ASP A 454 -13.64 9.79 31.98
C ASP A 454 -12.62 9.08 31.08
N GLU A 455 -13.08 8.11 30.28
CA GLU A 455 -12.19 7.32 29.42
C GLU A 455 -11.49 8.16 28.35
N ARG A 456 -12.14 9.24 27.88
CA ARG A 456 -11.53 10.18 26.93
C ARG A 456 -10.34 10.90 27.56
N VAL A 457 -10.45 11.22 28.84
CA VAL A 457 -9.39 11.87 29.62
C VAL A 457 -8.25 10.90 29.90
N LEU A 458 -8.55 9.66 30.27
CA LEU A 458 -7.54 8.60 30.47
C LEU A 458 -6.72 8.37 29.20
N ARG A 459 -7.37 8.34 28.03
CA ARG A 459 -6.68 8.21 26.73
C ARG A 459 -5.86 9.45 26.37
N ALA A 460 -6.39 10.65 26.60
CA ALA A 460 -5.64 11.88 26.38
C ALA A 460 -4.38 11.93 27.27
N VAL A 461 -4.49 11.45 28.51
CA VAL A 461 -3.38 11.31 29.45
C VAL A 461 -2.34 10.32 28.94
N ARG A 462 -2.74 9.22 28.29
CA ARG A 462 -1.79 8.31 27.64
C ARG A 462 -0.97 9.02 26.56
N THR A 463 -1.60 9.78 25.67
CA THR A 463 -0.88 10.57 24.66
C THR A 463 0.07 11.60 25.29
N VAL A 464 -0.36 12.26 26.38
CA VAL A 464 0.48 13.20 27.14
C VAL A 464 1.73 12.52 27.72
N LEU A 465 1.61 11.27 28.18
CA LEU A 465 2.74 10.47 28.66
C LEU A 465 3.64 10.00 27.51
N ASP A 466 3.06 9.43 26.44
CA ASP A 466 3.78 8.92 25.26
C ASP A 466 4.63 10.01 24.60
N ASP A 467 4.07 11.21 24.47
CA ASP A 467 4.72 12.35 23.84
C ASP A 467 5.57 13.20 24.82
N ASN A 468 5.66 12.77 26.09
CA ASN A 468 6.38 13.45 27.18
C ASN A 468 6.02 14.94 27.34
N LEU A 469 4.72 15.26 27.27
CA LEU A 469 4.23 16.65 27.26
C LEU A 469 4.03 17.23 28.67
N ALA A 470 3.64 16.41 29.64
CA ALA A 470 3.34 16.83 31.01
C ALA A 470 3.43 15.66 32.01
N ARG A 471 3.33 15.97 33.30
CA ARG A 471 3.20 15.01 34.40
C ARG A 471 1.73 14.98 34.85
N PRO A 472 0.90 14.07 34.33
CA PRO A 472 -0.53 14.05 34.60
C PRO A 472 -0.82 13.60 36.05
N ILE A 473 -1.83 14.22 36.67
CA ILE A 473 -2.47 13.73 37.90
C ILE A 473 -3.96 13.55 37.59
N LEU A 474 -4.46 12.33 37.75
CA LEU A 474 -5.87 12.00 37.57
C LEU A 474 -6.62 12.20 38.88
N ILE A 475 -7.71 12.98 38.86
CA ILE A 475 -8.62 13.12 39.99
C ILE A 475 -9.85 12.26 39.73
N GLY A 476 -10.09 11.32 40.63
CA GLY A 476 -11.20 10.38 40.57
C GLY A 476 -11.12 9.39 41.72
N ARG A 477 -12.12 8.52 41.85
CA ARG A 477 -12.07 7.43 42.82
C ARG A 477 -11.07 6.37 42.34
N PRO A 478 -10.02 6.03 43.10
CA PRO A 478 -8.95 5.15 42.64
C PRO A 478 -9.44 3.82 42.05
N GLU A 479 -10.40 3.18 42.71
CA GLU A 479 -11.03 1.91 42.28
C GLU A 479 -11.68 2.03 40.88
N VAL A 480 -12.38 3.15 40.62
CA VAL A 480 -13.10 3.39 39.36
C VAL A 480 -12.12 3.70 38.25
N VAL A 481 -11.12 4.53 38.54
CA VAL A 481 -10.06 4.88 37.60
C VAL A 481 -9.29 3.63 37.19
N GLN A 482 -8.83 2.82 38.16
CA GLN A 482 -8.10 1.58 37.88
C GLN A 482 -8.95 0.57 37.10
N SER A 483 -10.23 0.41 37.47
CA SER A 483 -11.15 -0.46 36.74
C SER A 483 -11.33 -0.02 35.28
N ARG A 484 -11.45 1.29 35.03
CA ARG A 484 -11.57 1.82 33.67
C ARG A 484 -10.28 1.68 32.88
N ILE A 485 -9.13 1.97 33.48
CA ILE A 485 -7.80 1.74 32.89
C ILE A 485 -7.67 0.27 32.44
N ASN A 486 -7.99 -0.68 33.32
CA ASN A 486 -7.95 -2.11 33.00
C ASN A 486 -8.96 -2.49 31.90
N ARG A 487 -10.16 -1.90 31.92
CA ARG A 487 -11.23 -2.15 30.93
C ARG A 487 -10.83 -1.69 29.54
N ILE A 488 -10.17 -0.54 29.43
CA ILE A 488 -9.72 0.04 28.15
C ILE A 488 -8.29 -0.36 27.78
N GLY A 489 -7.68 -1.27 28.55
CA GLY A 489 -6.36 -1.85 28.27
C GLY A 489 -5.19 -0.87 28.39
N LEU A 490 -5.36 0.28 29.04
CA LEU A 490 -4.28 1.27 29.14
C LEU A 490 -3.26 0.87 30.22
N ASP A 491 -1.99 1.12 29.92
CA ASP A 491 -0.93 1.17 30.94
C ASP A 491 -0.58 2.65 31.21
N LEU A 492 -0.68 3.10 32.45
CA LEU A 492 -0.42 4.48 32.88
C LEU A 492 0.62 4.56 34.02
N VAL A 493 1.43 3.50 34.19
CA VAL A 493 2.47 3.39 35.23
C VAL A 493 3.74 4.14 34.84
#